data_AF-A0A967L8D1-F1
#
_entry.id   AF-A0A967L8D1-F1
#
_cell.length_a   1.000
_cell.length_b   1.000
_cell.length_c   1.000
_cell.angle_alpha   90.00
_cell.angle_beta   90.00
_cell.angle_gamma   90.00
#
_symmetry.space_group_name_H-M   'P 1'
#
loop_
_entity.id
_entity.type
_entity.pdbx_description
1 polymer ?
#
loop_
_entity_poly.entity_id
_entity_poly.type
_entity_poly.pdbx_seq_one_letter_code
_entity_poly.pdbx_strand_id
1 'polypeptide(L)'
;MALIVYAVIVALGHVSLYLQARREQELAASQLRAELAEAQLNVMRMQLRPHFLFNALNSVGQLVRLGRVLEANDMIERLGLLLRATLKGEGRQEVAVRQELQTARAYLSIEEVRFGDRLRVVWRISA
;
A
#
# COMPACT_ATOMS: atom_id res chain seq x y z
N MET A 1 -45.52 20.07 -42.51
CA MET A 1 -44.28 19.38 -42.92
C MET A 1 -43.02 20.11 -42.45
N ALA A 2 -42.77 21.37 -42.83
CA ALA A 2 -41.54 22.10 -42.45
C ALA A 2 -41.31 22.22 -40.93
N LEU A 3 -42.35 22.55 -40.14
CA LEU A 3 -42.25 22.64 -38.67
C LEU A 3 -41.87 21.30 -38.01
N ILE A 4 -42.38 20.19 -38.53
CA ILE A 4 -42.09 18.85 -38.03
C ILE A 4 -40.63 18.50 -38.32
N VAL A 5 -40.16 18.77 -39.54
CA VAL A 5 -38.75 18.57 -39.93
C VAL A 5 -37.81 19.40 -39.06
N TYR A 6 -38.14 20.67 -38.83
CA TYR A 6 -37.37 21.54 -37.95
C TYR A 6 -37.31 21.01 -36.51
N ALA A 7 -38.45 20.61 -35.93
CA ALA A 7 -38.50 20.05 -34.58
C ALA A 7 -37.68 18.76 -34.45
N VAL A 8 -37.68 17.89 -35.47
CA VAL A 8 -36.86 16.67 -35.50
C VAL A 8 -35.38 17.00 -35.53
N ILE A 9 -34.94 17.96 -36.37
CA ILE A 9 -33.53 18.38 -36.44
C ILE A 9 -33.07 18.94 -35.09
N VAL A 10 -33.87 19.80 -34.45
CA VAL A 10 -33.56 20.37 -33.13
C VAL A 10 -33.51 19.28 -32.05
N ALA A 11 -34.48 18.37 -32.05
CA ALA A 11 -34.49 17.24 -31.12
C ALA A 11 -33.25 16.34 -31.28
N LEU A 12 -32.86 16.02 -32.52
CA LEU A 12 -31.65 15.25 -32.81
C LEU A 12 -30.38 15.99 -32.36
N GLY A 13 -30.33 17.32 -32.54
CA GLY A 13 -29.23 18.16 -32.05
C GLY A 13 -29.13 18.17 -30.52
N HIS A 14 -30.26 18.27 -29.81
CA HIS A 14 -30.26 18.16 -28.35
C HIS A 14 -29.84 16.78 -27.87
N VAL A 15 -30.32 15.71 -28.51
CA VAL A 15 -29.92 14.34 -28.18
C VAL A 15 -28.42 14.12 -28.42
N SER A 16 -27.87 14.61 -29.53
CA SER A 16 -26.44 14.44 -29.83
C SER A 16 -25.55 15.18 -28.83
N LEU A 17 -25.88 16.43 -28.50
CA LEU A 17 -25.16 17.22 -27.49
C LEU A 17 -25.25 16.57 -26.11
N TYR A 18 -26.43 16.06 -25.73
CA TYR A 18 -26.62 15.35 -24.46
C TYR A 18 -25.79 14.06 -24.40
N LEU A 19 -25.74 13.28 -25.47
CA LEU A 19 -24.94 12.05 -25.55
C LEU A 19 -23.44 12.35 -25.54
N GLN A 20 -22.99 13.42 -26.18
CA GLN A 20 -21.59 13.87 -26.13
C GLN A 20 -21.19 14.26 -24.71
N ALA A 21 -21.98 15.10 -24.05
CA ALA A 21 -21.72 15.51 -22.66
C ALA A 21 -21.69 14.32 -21.70
N ARG A 22 -22.57 13.32 -21.89
CA ARG A 22 -22.55 12.06 -21.10
C ARG A 22 -21.26 11.26 -21.30
N ARG A 23 -20.82 11.10 -22.55
CA ARG A 23 -19.56 10.39 -22.86
C ARG A 23 -18.36 11.09 -22.24
N GLU A 24 -18.31 12.42 -22.31
CA GLU A 24 -17.23 13.20 -21.67
C GLU A 24 -17.21 13.01 -20.15
N GLN A 25 -18.38 13.03 -19.50
CA GLN A 25 -18.48 12.74 -18.06
C GLN A 25 -18.05 11.31 -17.72
N GLU A 26 -18.44 10.32 -18.53
CA GLU A 26 -18.04 8.93 -18.32
C GLU A 26 -16.53 8.72 -18.49
N LEU A 27 -15.94 9.37 -19.50
CA LEU A 27 -14.49 9.35 -19.73
C LEU A 27 -13.74 10.00 -18.55
N ALA A 28 -14.17 11.18 -18.12
CA ALA A 28 -13.59 11.87 -16.98
C ALA A 28 -13.71 11.05 -15.68
N ALA A 29 -14.88 10.43 -15.44
CA ALA A 29 -15.09 9.57 -14.30
C ALA A 29 -14.21 8.31 -14.36
N SER A 30 -14.02 7.72 -15.55
CA SER A 30 -13.11 6.59 -15.74
C SER A 30 -11.66 6.96 -15.47
N GLN A 31 -11.21 8.11 -15.98
CA GLN A 31 -9.85 8.63 -15.72
C GLN A 31 -9.61 8.87 -14.24
N LEU A 32 -10.53 9.55 -13.55
CA LEU A 32 -10.45 9.76 -12.10
C LEU A 32 -10.40 8.46 -11.30
N ARG A 33 -11.16 7.43 -11.72
CA ARG A 33 -11.09 6.10 -11.08
C ARG A 33 -9.73 5.43 -11.29
N ALA A 34 -9.16 5.56 -12.49
CA ALA A 34 -7.83 5.02 -12.80
C ALA A 34 -6.74 5.72 -11.98
N GLU A 35 -6.76 7.05 -11.92
CA GLU A 35 -5.84 7.85 -11.10
C GLU A 35 -5.96 7.52 -9.61
N LEU A 36 -7.19 7.35 -9.10
CA LEU A 36 -7.43 6.94 -7.72
C LEU A 36 -6.85 5.55 -7.43
N ALA A 37 -7.06 4.59 -8.34
CA ALA A 37 -6.51 3.25 -8.20
C ALA A 37 -4.97 3.27 -8.21
N GLU A 38 -4.36 4.05 -9.09
CA GLU A 38 -2.91 4.23 -9.14
C GLU A 38 -2.37 4.88 -7.86
N ALA A 39 -3.04 5.91 -7.35
CA ALA A 39 -2.70 6.55 -6.09
C ALA A 39 -2.79 5.57 -4.90
N GLN A 40 -3.85 4.76 -4.83
CA GLN A 40 -4.02 3.72 -3.81
C GLN A 40 -2.91 2.67 -3.88
N LEU A 41 -2.56 2.20 -5.09
CA LEU A 41 -1.44 1.28 -5.29
C LEU A 41 -0.11 1.89 -4.84
N ASN A 42 0.13 3.16 -5.15
CA ASN A 42 1.33 3.86 -4.71
C ASN A 42 1.38 4.02 -3.18
N VAL A 43 0.25 4.29 -2.54
CA VAL A 43 0.14 4.30 -1.07
C VAL A 43 0.49 2.94 -0.48
N MET A 44 -0.08 1.85 -0.99
CA MET A 44 0.24 0.48 -0.55
C MET A 44 1.74 0.18 -0.71
N ARG A 45 2.33 0.57 -1.85
CA ARG A 45 3.78 0.43 -2.10
C ARG A 45 4.62 1.22 -1.11
N MET A 46 4.22 2.44 -0.76
CA MET A 46 4.92 3.27 0.24
C MET A 46 4.84 2.66 1.64
N GLN A 47 3.68 2.10 2.02
CA GLN A 47 3.52 1.44 3.31
C GLN A 47 4.43 0.21 3.47
N LEU A 48 4.66 -0.54 2.38
CA LEU A 48 5.52 -1.72 2.38
C LEU A 48 7.03 -1.42 2.49
N ARG A 49 7.45 -0.14 2.40
CA ARG A 49 8.87 0.30 2.42
C ARG A 49 9.80 -0.66 1.66
N PRO A 50 9.77 -0.66 0.31
CA PRO A 50 10.42 -1.70 -0.51
C PRO A 50 11.91 -1.89 -0.20
N HIS A 51 12.63 -0.80 0.09
CA HIS A 51 14.04 -0.86 0.44
C HIS A 51 14.30 -1.69 1.72
N PHE A 52 13.46 -1.53 2.75
CA PHE A 52 13.54 -2.34 3.95
C PHE A 52 13.32 -3.81 3.65
N LEU A 53 12.33 -4.14 2.81
CA LEU A 53 12.03 -5.51 2.43
C LEU A 53 13.20 -6.18 1.71
N PHE A 54 13.80 -5.50 0.72
CA PHE A 54 14.99 -6.01 0.03
C PHE A 54 16.17 -6.20 0.98
N ASN A 55 16.39 -5.24 1.88
CA ASN A 55 17.46 -5.33 2.86
C ASN A 55 17.26 -6.51 3.83
N ALA A 56 16.04 -6.70 4.33
CA ALA A 56 15.71 -7.81 5.21
C ALA A 56 15.92 -9.16 4.51
N LEU A 57 15.47 -9.30 3.25
CA LEU A 57 15.67 -10.51 2.45
C LEU A 57 17.16 -10.77 2.15
N ASN A 58 17.95 -9.73 1.90
CA ASN A 58 19.40 -9.85 1.70
C ASN A 58 20.10 -10.37 2.96
N SER A 59 19.71 -9.87 4.14
CA SER A 59 20.21 -10.35 5.42
C SER A 59 19.82 -11.81 5.68
N VAL A 60 18.59 -12.21 5.38
CA VAL A 60 18.19 -13.63 5.40
C VAL A 60 19.10 -14.46 4.49
N GLY A 61 19.34 -14.01 3.26
CA GLY A 61 20.24 -14.69 2.33
C GLY A 61 21.68 -14.79 2.85
N GLN A 62 22.19 -13.77 3.56
CA GLN A 62 23.49 -13.83 4.23
C GLN A 62 23.51 -14.86 5.37
N LEU A 63 22.48 -14.89 6.22
CA LEU A 63 22.38 -15.86 7.32
C LEU A 63 22.37 -17.30 6.79
N VAL A 64 21.61 -17.56 5.71
CA VAL A 64 21.59 -18.87 5.04
C VAL A 64 22.97 -19.25 4.52
N ARG A 65 23.68 -18.33 3.85
CA ARG A 65 25.05 -18.58 3.35
C ARG A 65 26.06 -18.85 4.47
N LEU A 66 25.85 -18.29 5.66
CA LEU A 66 26.69 -18.51 6.83
C LEU A 66 26.29 -19.77 7.63
N GLY A 67 25.30 -20.55 7.17
CA GLY A 67 24.80 -21.73 7.88
C GLY A 67 23.96 -21.41 9.13
N ARG A 68 23.59 -20.14 9.34
CA ARG A 68 22.80 -19.65 10.49
C ARG A 68 21.30 -19.82 10.24
N VAL A 69 20.88 -21.06 9.98
CA VAL A 69 19.52 -21.39 9.53
C VAL A 69 18.44 -21.00 10.55
N LEU A 70 18.71 -21.20 11.84
CA LEU A 70 17.75 -20.83 12.90
C LEU A 70 17.47 -19.32 12.91
N GLU A 71 18.50 -18.51 12.75
CA GLU A 71 18.36 -17.04 12.73
C GLU A 71 17.71 -16.54 11.43
N ALA A 72 17.99 -17.20 10.31
CA ALA A 72 17.29 -16.93 9.06
C ALA A 72 15.78 -17.17 9.18
N ASN A 73 15.38 -18.28 9.82
CA ASN A 73 13.97 -18.61 10.05
C ASN A 73 13.29 -17.62 11.00
N ASP A 74 13.94 -17.24 12.10
CA ASP A 74 13.43 -16.22 13.04
C ASP A 74 13.25 -14.87 12.32
N MET A 75 14.20 -14.48 11.47
CA MET A 75 14.11 -13.24 10.68
C MET A 75 12.94 -13.28 9.68
N ILE A 76 12.69 -14.43 9.02
CA ILE A 76 11.54 -14.61 8.12
C ILE A 76 10.21 -14.50 8.89
N GLU A 77 10.12 -15.11 10.06
CA GLU A 77 8.90 -15.06 10.88
C GLU A 77 8.58 -13.63 11.33
N ARG A 78 9.58 -12.90 11.82
CA ARG A 78 9.46 -11.48 12.21
C ARG A 78 9.05 -10.60 11.04
N LEU A 79 9.64 -10.82 9.87
CA LEU A 79 9.29 -10.10 8.65
C LEU A 79 7.82 -10.35 8.26
N GLY A 80 7.37 -11.60 8.35
CA GLY A 80 5.97 -11.96 8.11
C GLY A 80 5.01 -11.30 9.10
N LEU A 81 5.39 -11.21 10.39
CA LEU A 81 4.59 -10.53 11.40
C LEU A 81 4.48 -9.03 11.14
N LEU A 82 5.60 -8.39 10.78
CA LEU A 82 5.64 -6.97 10.43
C LEU A 82 4.78 -6.67 9.20
N LEU A 83 4.92 -7.44 8.12
CA LEU A 83 4.12 -7.27 6.90
C LEU A 83 2.62 -7.43 7.17
N ARG A 84 2.23 -8.45 7.96
CA ARG A 84 0.83 -8.63 8.35
C ARG A 84 0.31 -7.44 9.18
N ALA A 85 1.12 -6.87 10.06
CA ALA A 85 0.73 -5.73 10.87
C ALA A 85 0.56 -4.46 10.02
N THR A 86 1.48 -4.20 9.09
CA THR A 86 1.40 -3.07 8.15
C THR A 86 0.16 -3.17 7.27
N LEU A 87 -0.10 -4.34 6.66
CA LEU A 87 -1.24 -4.54 5.75
C LEU A 87 -2.60 -4.57 6.47
N LYS A 88 -2.66 -5.03 7.74
CA LYS A 88 -3.90 -4.99 8.54
C LYS A 88 -4.24 -3.59 9.08
N GLY A 89 -3.27 -2.67 9.06
CA GLY A 89 -3.43 -1.31 9.59
C GLY A 89 -4.14 -0.34 8.65
N GLU A 90 -4.32 -0.69 7.37
CA GLU A 90 -5.02 0.16 6.39
C GLU A 90 -6.49 0.33 6.79
N GLY A 91 -6.81 1.43 7.47
CA GLY A 91 -8.19 1.86 7.77
C GLY A 91 -8.55 2.00 9.25
N ARG A 92 -7.66 1.67 10.19
CA ARG A 92 -7.89 1.95 11.62
C ARG A 92 -7.14 3.22 12.04
N GLN A 93 -7.89 4.23 12.45
CA GLN A 93 -7.36 5.52 12.89
C GLN A 93 -6.65 5.43 14.26
N GLU A 94 -6.97 4.41 15.06
CA GLU A 94 -6.37 4.14 16.36
C GLU A 94 -6.07 2.64 16.54
N VAL A 95 -4.93 2.34 17.17
CA VAL A 95 -4.47 0.99 17.51
C VAL A 95 -4.00 0.95 18.96
N ALA A 96 -4.18 -0.19 19.64
CA ALA A 96 -3.75 -0.32 21.02
C ALA A 96 -2.21 -0.19 21.12
N VAL A 97 -1.72 0.55 22.12
CA VAL A 97 -0.27 0.73 22.37
C VAL A 97 0.48 -0.60 22.43
N ARG A 98 -0.14 -1.64 23.00
CA ARG A 98 0.42 -3.00 23.03
C ARG A 98 0.73 -3.53 21.63
N GLN A 99 -0.17 -3.29 20.67
CA GLN A 99 -0.04 -3.75 19.30
C GLN A 99 1.01 -2.94 18.55
N GLU A 100 1.08 -1.62 18.76
CA GLU A 100 2.17 -0.80 18.21
C GLU A 100 3.53 -1.24 18.74
N LEU A 101 3.64 -1.50 20.05
CA LEU A 101 4.87 -1.99 20.66
C LEU A 101 5.29 -3.34 20.11
N GLN A 102 4.34 -4.24 19.81
CA GLN A 102 4.65 -5.52 19.18
C GLN A 102 5.21 -5.33 17.76
N THR A 103 4.60 -4.45 16.97
CA THR A 103 5.08 -4.09 15.62
C THR A 103 6.47 -3.44 15.69
N ALA A 104 6.68 -2.50 16.61
CA ALA A 104 7.95 -1.80 16.79
C ALA A 104 9.07 -2.76 17.23
N ARG A 105 8.77 -3.72 18.11
CA ARG A 105 9.71 -4.78 18.51
C ARG A 105 10.09 -5.68 17.32
N ALA A 106 9.12 -6.09 16.52
CA ALA A 106 9.39 -6.90 15.32
C ALA A 106 10.29 -6.13 14.34
N TYR A 107 9.95 -4.87 14.05
CA TYR A 107 10.75 -4.01 13.19
C TYR A 107 12.19 -3.86 13.69
N LEU A 108 12.36 -3.44 14.95
CA LEU A 108 13.68 -3.18 15.52
C LEU A 108 14.54 -4.44 15.62
N SER A 109 13.94 -5.62 15.87
CA SER A 109 14.69 -6.87 15.86
C SER A 109 15.22 -7.26 14.47
N ILE A 110 14.50 -6.93 13.39
CA ILE A 110 14.99 -7.14 12.01
C ILE A 110 16.15 -6.17 11.72
N GLU A 111 16.04 -4.93 12.18
CA GLU A 111 17.07 -3.90 12.04
C GLU A 111 18.35 -4.28 12.81
N GLU A 112 18.23 -4.83 14.03
CA GLU A 112 19.39 -5.30 14.83
C GLU A 112 20.17 -6.39 14.09
N VAL A 113 19.48 -7.37 13.49
CA VAL A 113 20.14 -8.40 12.67
C VAL A 113 20.84 -7.78 11.46
N ARG A 114 20.22 -6.78 10.82
CA ARG A 114 20.80 -6.13 9.63
C ARG A 114 22.04 -5.30 9.97
N PHE A 115 22.01 -4.59 11.09
CA PHE A 115 23.09 -3.69 11.49
C PHE A 115 24.16 -4.38 12.34
N GLY A 116 23.90 -5.61 12.81
CA GLY A 116 24.80 -6.34 13.70
C GLY A 116 25.16 -5.49 14.91
N ASP A 117 26.45 -5.40 15.22
CA ASP A 117 26.94 -4.68 16.41
C ASP A 117 26.72 -3.15 16.36
N ARG A 118 26.33 -2.61 15.20
CA ARG A 118 26.11 -1.16 15.03
C ARG A 118 24.78 -0.68 15.61
N LEU A 119 23.86 -1.59 15.95
CA LEU A 119 22.57 -1.26 16.53
C LEU A 119 22.29 -2.17 17.73
N ARG A 120 21.99 -1.55 18.87
CA ARG A 120 21.51 -2.25 20.07
C ARG A 120 20.29 -1.52 20.61
N VAL A 121 19.19 -2.26 20.78
CA VAL A 121 17.90 -1.71 21.19
C VAL A 121 17.64 -2.02 22.65
N VAL A 122 17.37 -0.98 23.45
CA VAL A 122 17.06 -1.09 24.87
C VAL A 122 15.65 -0.56 25.12
N TRP A 123 14.77 -1.41 25.65
CA TRP A 123 13.39 -1.06 25.95
C TRP A 123 13.24 -0.66 27.42
N ARG A 124 12.86 0.59 27.68
CA ARG A 124 12.48 1.08 29.01
C ARG A 124 11.02 1.49 29.01
N ILE A 125 10.14 0.52 29.24
CA ILE A 125 8.69 0.73 29.25
C ILE A 125 8.18 0.28 30.61
N SER A 126 7.63 1.22 31.38
CA SER A 126 6.89 0.93 32.60
C SER A 126 5.53 0.32 32.25
N ALA A 127 5.11 -0.68 33.03
CA ALA A 127 3.82 -1.36 32.87
C ALA A 127 2.63 -0.40 33.02
#